data_AF-A0A7S2MAK1-F1
#
_entry.id   AF-A0A7S2MAK1-F1
#
_cell.length_a   1.000
_cell.length_b   1.000
_cell.length_c   1.000
_cell.angle_alpha   90.00
_cell.angle_beta   90.00
_cell.angle_gamma   90.00
#
_symmetry.space_group_name_H-M   'P 1'
#
loop_
_entity.id
_entity.type
_entity.pdbx_description
1 polymer ?
#
loop_
_entity_poly.entity_id
_entity_poly.type
_entity_poly.pdbx_seq_one_letter_code
_entity_poly.pdbx_strand_id
1 'polypeptide(L)'
;WKETGIDPVEMYAGGSDGEEATEEERMAAAIFPEYQRVLRTSKKLDFGDLILSAVQLLRSEEAILMRMREDLGYVMVDEFQDMSPMQYELMRLIVTGQSYPGPPPDAAPGEKMGGGAHAHSHHRPKVVRLFCAGDDDQSVYGWRGVNAVQNIRSFTQDMPGATVLYLDT
;
A
#
# COMPACT_ATOMS: atom_id res chain seq x y z
N TRP A 1 0.57 10.83 1.82
CA TRP A 1 1.51 10.27 2.81
C TRP A 1 1.01 8.97 3.43
N LYS A 2 -0.05 8.91 4.28
CA LYS A 2 -0.52 7.59 4.82
C LYS A 2 -0.99 6.65 3.73
N GLU A 3 -1.66 7.20 2.72
CA GLU A 3 -2.12 6.45 1.55
C GLU A 3 -0.94 5.96 0.68
N THR A 4 0.18 6.69 0.67
CA THR A 4 1.38 6.40 -0.13
C THR A 4 2.46 5.63 0.64
N GLY A 5 2.38 5.59 1.96
CA GLY A 5 3.40 5.01 2.85
C GLY A 5 4.66 5.87 3.07
N ILE A 6 4.74 7.05 2.46
CA ILE A 6 5.90 7.96 2.52
C ILE A 6 5.82 8.82 3.80
N ASP A 7 6.96 9.03 4.48
CA ASP A 7 7.01 9.90 5.67
C ASP A 7 6.69 11.35 5.28
N PRO A 8 5.88 12.11 6.05
CA PRO A 8 5.55 13.49 5.72
C PRO A 8 6.75 14.43 5.62
N VAL A 9 7.79 14.19 6.41
CA VAL A 9 9.02 14.98 6.31
C VAL A 9 9.68 14.75 4.95
N GLU A 10 9.70 13.51 4.46
CA GLU A 10 10.21 13.17 3.13
C GLU A 10 9.30 13.74 2.01
N MET A 11 7.98 13.57 2.16
CA MET A 11 6.99 14.05 1.19
C MET A 11 7.07 15.58 1.00
N TYR A 12 7.27 16.35 2.07
CA TYR A 12 7.32 17.81 2.00
C TYR A 12 8.73 18.39 1.86
N ALA A 13 9.79 17.58 2.05
CA ALA A 13 11.17 17.98 1.74
C ALA A 13 11.48 17.88 0.24
N GLY A 14 10.78 17.00 -0.49
CA GLY A 14 11.00 16.79 -1.93
C GLY A 14 10.31 17.79 -2.84
N GLY A 15 9.31 18.54 -2.34
CA GLY A 15 8.39 19.30 -3.19
C GLY A 15 7.48 18.37 -4.02
N SER A 16 6.30 18.83 -4.40
CA SER A 16 5.53 18.12 -5.43
C SER A 16 6.18 18.38 -6.79
N ASP A 17 6.50 17.32 -7.53
CA ASP A 17 6.99 17.38 -8.92
C ASP A 17 8.16 18.35 -9.19
N GLY A 18 9.10 18.47 -8.24
CA GLY A 18 10.31 19.29 -8.40
C GLY A 18 10.11 20.79 -8.19
N GLU A 19 8.93 21.22 -7.73
CA GLU A 19 8.67 22.58 -7.29
C GLU A 19 9.03 22.77 -5.80
N GLU A 20 9.47 23.96 -5.40
CA GLU A 20 9.69 24.25 -3.98
C GLU A 20 8.38 24.11 -3.18
N ALA A 21 8.44 23.39 -2.06
CA ALA A 21 7.29 23.25 -1.18
C ALA A 21 6.71 24.62 -0.82
N THR A 22 5.38 24.72 -0.88
CA THR A 22 4.64 25.90 -0.46
C THR A 22 4.83 26.16 1.04
N GLU A 23 4.50 27.37 1.48
CA GLU A 23 4.56 27.70 2.91
C GLU A 23 3.59 26.86 3.75
N GLU A 24 2.42 26.53 3.17
CA GLU A 24 1.43 25.67 3.80
C GLU A 24 1.96 24.24 3.98
N GLU A 25 2.64 23.69 2.98
CA GLU A 25 3.27 22.36 3.05
C GLU A 25 4.39 22.31 4.09
N ARG A 26 5.24 23.34 4.17
CA ARG A 26 6.28 23.45 5.21
C ARG A 26 5.68 23.52 6.61
N MET A 27 4.62 24.32 6.78
CA MET A 27 3.94 24.44 8.07
C MET A 27 3.25 23.13 8.45
N ALA A 28 2.60 22.46 7.50
CA ALA A 28 2.01 21.14 7.72
C ALA A 28 3.06 20.12 8.15
N ALA A 29 4.21 20.06 7.46
CA ALA A 29 5.33 19.19 7.81
C ALA A 29 5.86 19.45 9.23
N ALA A 30 5.92 20.72 9.65
CA ALA A 30 6.39 21.11 10.98
C ALA A 30 5.42 20.72 12.11
N ILE A 31 4.11 20.84 11.88
CA ILE A 31 3.06 20.51 12.88
C ILE A 31 2.84 19.00 12.98
N PHE A 32 3.07 18.28 11.88
CA PHE A 32 2.68 16.90 11.71
C PHE A 32 3.26 15.91 12.77
N PRO A 33 4.55 15.97 13.16
CA PRO A 33 5.09 15.09 14.20
C PRO A 33 4.35 15.22 15.53
N GLU A 34 3.94 16.44 15.88
CA GLU A 34 3.21 16.73 17.10
C GLU A 34 1.77 16.18 17.03
N TYR A 35 1.11 16.33 15.87
CA TYR A 35 -0.19 15.70 15.62
C TYR A 35 -0.15 14.18 15.84
N GLN A 36 0.83 13.49 15.26
CA GLN A 36 0.99 12.04 15.45
C GLN A 36 1.32 11.69 16.90
N ARG A 37 2.12 12.52 17.58
CA ARG A 37 2.43 12.33 19.00
C ARG A 37 1.15 12.35 19.83
N VAL A 38 0.29 13.35 19.63
CA VAL A 38 -0.98 13.50 20.34
C VAL A 38 -1.91 12.32 20.08
N LEU A 39 -2.05 11.88 18.82
CA LEU A 39 -2.82 10.70 18.43
C LEU A 39 -2.36 9.45 19.19
N ARG A 40 -1.05 9.15 19.15
CA ARG A 40 -0.45 7.99 19.81
C ARG A 40 -0.64 8.04 21.32
N THR A 41 -0.36 9.17 21.96
CA THR A 41 -0.52 9.30 23.42
C THR A 41 -1.98 9.18 23.85
N SER A 42 -2.91 9.54 22.96
CA SER A 42 -4.36 9.39 23.19
C SER A 42 -4.89 7.98 22.87
N LYS A 43 -4.04 7.05 22.40
CA LYS A 43 -4.44 5.72 21.92
C LYS A 43 -5.55 5.76 20.86
N LYS A 44 -5.47 6.75 19.96
CA LYS A 44 -6.41 6.92 18.85
C LYS A 44 -5.72 6.61 17.54
N LEU A 45 -6.52 6.17 16.57
CA LEU A 45 -6.14 6.00 15.17
C LEU A 45 -7.08 6.87 14.33
N ASP A 46 -6.54 7.57 13.34
CA ASP A 46 -7.36 8.13 12.26
C ASP A 46 -7.60 7.09 11.15
N PHE A 47 -8.32 7.48 10.09
CA PHE A 47 -8.66 6.56 9.00
C PHE A 47 -7.44 6.00 8.27
N GLY A 48 -6.42 6.82 8.03
CA GLY A 48 -5.21 6.36 7.34
C GLY A 48 -4.37 5.45 8.23
N ASP A 49 -4.39 5.66 9.55
CA ASP A 49 -3.69 4.80 10.51
C ASP A 49 -4.24 3.37 10.49
N LEU A 50 -5.52 3.16 10.16
CA LEU A 50 -6.10 1.81 10.10
C LEU A 50 -5.37 0.92 9.09
N ILE A 51 -5.15 1.43 7.88
CA ILE A 51 -4.47 0.70 6.81
C ILE A 51 -2.97 0.63 7.08
N LEU A 52 -2.35 1.76 7.43
CA LEU A 52 -0.92 1.82 7.68
C LEU A 52 -0.49 0.91 8.85
N SER A 53 -1.24 0.91 9.95
CA SER A 53 -0.95 0.06 11.11
C SER A 53 -1.16 -1.42 10.78
N ALA A 54 -2.17 -1.76 9.96
CA ALA A 54 -2.38 -3.13 9.52
C ALA A 54 -1.19 -3.62 8.67
N VAL A 55 -0.73 -2.82 7.71
CA VAL A 55 0.46 -3.13 6.90
C VAL A 55 1.70 -3.30 7.79
N GLN A 56 1.95 -2.36 8.72
CA GLN A 56 3.08 -2.43 9.63
C GLN A 56 3.04 -3.70 10.50
N LEU A 57 1.88 -4.01 11.08
CA LEU A 57 1.68 -5.20 11.90
C LEU A 57 1.96 -6.48 11.11
N LEU A 58 1.39 -6.62 9.92
CA LEU A 58 1.56 -7.83 9.10
C LEU A 58 2.99 -8.00 8.58
N ARG A 59 3.73 -6.89 8.40
CA ARG A 59 5.16 -6.92 8.04
C ARG A 59 6.04 -7.34 9.22
N SER A 60 5.73 -6.89 10.44
CA SER A 60 6.54 -7.18 11.62
C SER A 60 6.21 -8.52 12.28
N GLU A 61 4.96 -8.97 12.19
CA GLU A 61 4.45 -10.15 12.89
C GLU A 61 4.01 -11.23 11.90
N GLU A 62 4.97 -11.98 11.35
CA GLU A 62 4.73 -13.04 10.35
C GLU A 62 3.70 -14.08 10.83
N ALA A 63 3.70 -14.42 12.13
CA ALA A 63 2.73 -15.36 12.69
C ALA A 63 1.28 -14.89 12.55
N ILE A 64 1.03 -13.58 12.66
CA ILE A 64 -0.31 -12.99 12.47
C ILE A 64 -0.69 -13.06 11.00
N LEU A 65 0.23 -12.70 10.10
CA LEU A 65 0.03 -12.80 8.66
C LEU A 65 -0.29 -14.23 8.23
N MET A 66 0.47 -15.22 8.70
CA MET A 66 0.24 -16.62 8.36
C MET A 66 -1.11 -17.11 8.87
N ARG A 67 -1.49 -16.76 10.10
CA ARG A 67 -2.81 -17.10 10.64
C ARG A 67 -3.95 -16.48 9.83
N MET A 68 -3.84 -15.20 9.47
CA MET A 68 -4.84 -14.53 8.63
C MET A 68 -4.96 -15.21 7.26
N ARG A 69 -3.83 -15.62 6.67
CA ARG A 69 -3.79 -16.35 5.40
C ARG A 69 -4.36 -17.76 5.50
N GLU A 70 -4.23 -18.44 6.63
CA GLU A 70 -4.86 -19.73 6.86
C GLU A 70 -6.39 -19.65 6.81
N ASP A 71 -6.93 -18.56 7.38
CA ASP A 71 -8.37 -18.30 7.39
C ASP A 71 -8.91 -17.88 6.01
N LEU A 72 -8.09 -17.21 5.20
CA LEU A 72 -8.46 -16.74 3.87
C LEU A 72 -8.23 -17.81 2.80
N GLY A 73 -9.25 -18.12 2.00
CA GLY A 73 -9.12 -18.96 0.79
C GLY A 73 -9.05 -18.14 -0.49
N TYR A 74 -9.82 -17.06 -0.50
CA TYR A 74 -10.03 -16.18 -1.66
C TYR A 74 -10.11 -14.73 -1.17
N VAL A 75 -9.59 -13.82 -1.97
CA VAL A 75 -9.70 -12.37 -1.82
C VAL A 75 -10.31 -11.84 -3.11
N MET A 76 -11.35 -11.02 -2.98
CA MET A 76 -11.98 -10.31 -4.08
C MET A 76 -11.83 -8.82 -3.84
N VAL A 77 -11.34 -8.10 -4.84
CA VAL A 77 -11.23 -6.64 -4.83
C VAL A 77 -12.09 -6.10 -5.95
N ASP A 78 -13.02 -5.23 -5.57
CA ASP A 78 -13.81 -4.42 -6.49
C ASP A 78 -13.22 -3.00 -6.53
N GLU A 79 -13.55 -2.23 -7.56
CA GLU A 79 -13.02 -0.88 -7.77
C GLU A 79 -11.49 -0.83 -7.69
N PHE A 80 -10.83 -1.83 -8.27
CA PHE A 80 -9.38 -2.01 -8.17
C PHE A 80 -8.58 -0.81 -8.72
N GLN A 81 -9.16 -0.05 -9.65
CA GLN A 81 -8.59 1.21 -10.13
C GLN A 81 -8.38 2.19 -8.97
N ASP A 82 -9.27 2.28 -7.99
CA ASP A 82 -9.26 3.35 -6.99
C ASP A 82 -8.45 3.02 -5.72
N MET A 83 -7.69 1.93 -5.72
CA MET A 83 -6.87 1.55 -4.56
C MET A 83 -5.66 2.45 -4.36
N SER A 84 -5.46 2.88 -3.12
CA SER A 84 -4.22 3.56 -2.72
C SER A 84 -3.02 2.59 -2.63
N PRO A 85 -1.78 3.09 -2.72
CA PRO A 85 -0.57 2.28 -2.58
C PRO A 85 -0.54 1.40 -1.32
N MET A 86 -0.98 1.92 -0.17
CA MET A 86 -1.02 1.13 1.07
C MET A 86 -2.13 0.08 1.09
N GLN A 87 -3.26 0.32 0.41
CA GLN A 87 -4.30 -0.70 0.22
C GLN A 87 -3.80 -1.83 -0.69
N TYR A 88 -3.10 -1.47 -1.77
CA TYR A 88 -2.46 -2.43 -2.66
C TYR A 88 -1.41 -3.28 -1.93
N GLU A 89 -0.57 -2.65 -1.12
CA GLU A 89 0.44 -3.37 -0.32
C GLU A 89 -0.19 -4.32 0.71
N LEU A 90 -1.26 -3.88 1.38
CA LEU A 90 -2.01 -4.73 2.30
C LEU A 90 -2.57 -5.97 1.60
N MET A 91 -3.24 -5.77 0.46
CA MET A 91 -3.74 -6.87 -0.39
C MET A 91 -2.60 -7.83 -0.76
N ARG A 92 -1.46 -7.30 -1.22
CA ARG A 92 -0.33 -8.10 -1.68
C ARG A 92 0.32 -8.90 -0.55
N LEU A 93 0.48 -8.33 0.65
CA LEU A 93 0.94 -9.06 1.84
C LEU A 93 0.01 -10.23 2.14
N ILE A 94 -1.30 -9.98 2.16
CA ILE A 94 -2.31 -11.00 2.44
C ILE A 94 -2.33 -12.08 1.37
N VAL A 95 -2.12 -11.75 0.09
CA VAL A 95 -2.19 -12.72 -1.03
C VAL A 95 -0.90 -13.50 -1.23
N THR A 96 0.26 -12.85 -1.13
CA THR A 96 1.57 -13.46 -1.41
C THR A 96 2.29 -13.97 -0.17
N GLY A 97 2.02 -13.39 1.00
CA GLY A 97 2.73 -13.68 2.25
C GLY A 97 4.12 -13.05 2.31
N GLN A 98 4.43 -12.16 1.36
CA GLN A 98 5.74 -11.52 1.22
C GLN A 98 5.58 -10.00 1.13
N SER A 99 6.48 -9.26 1.78
CA SER A 99 6.61 -7.80 1.62
C SER A 99 7.13 -7.43 0.22
N TYR A 100 6.83 -6.21 -0.24
CA TYR A 100 7.15 -5.79 -1.60
C TYR A 100 8.63 -5.42 -1.60
N PRO A 101 9.47 -6.04 -2.45
CA PRO A 101 10.89 -5.72 -2.47
C PRO A 101 11.19 -4.40 -3.21
N GLY A 102 10.17 -3.73 -3.76
CA GLY A 102 10.30 -2.45 -4.45
C GLY A 102 9.46 -1.34 -3.81
N PRO A 103 9.70 -0.08 -4.19
CA PRO A 103 8.74 0.99 -3.95
C PRO A 103 7.43 0.68 -4.69
N PRO A 104 6.24 0.98 -4.13
CA PRO A 104 4.99 0.94 -4.91
C PRO A 104 5.15 1.72 -6.23
N PRO A 105 4.33 1.44 -7.27
CA PRO A 105 4.53 1.96 -8.62
C PRO A 105 4.68 3.49 -8.74
N ASP A 106 4.31 4.22 -7.68
CA ASP A 106 4.32 5.67 -7.52
C ASP A 106 5.44 6.24 -6.63
N ALA A 107 6.27 5.42 -5.96
CA ALA A 107 7.41 5.99 -5.24
C ALA A 107 8.49 6.44 -6.23
N ALA A 108 8.98 7.66 -6.02
CA ALA A 108 9.97 8.30 -6.88
C ALA A 108 11.14 7.36 -7.20
N PRO A 109 11.68 7.39 -8.43
CA PRO A 109 12.73 6.47 -8.86
C PRO A 109 14.01 6.70 -8.04
N GLY A 110 14.22 5.90 -6.99
CA GLY A 110 15.42 6.00 -6.16
C GLY A 110 15.43 5.26 -4.82
N GLU A 111 14.28 4.92 -4.23
CA GLU A 111 14.27 4.34 -2.89
C GLU A 111 14.39 2.81 -2.88
N LYS A 112 15.55 2.32 -2.46
CA LYS A 112 15.76 0.93 -2.07
C LYS A 112 15.56 0.80 -0.56
N MET A 113 14.40 0.31 -0.14
CA MET A 113 14.20 -0.10 1.26
C MET A 113 14.68 -1.55 1.42
N GLY A 114 15.69 -1.76 2.26
CA GLY A 114 16.44 -3.01 2.37
C GLY A 114 15.58 -4.24 2.72
N GLY A 115 15.67 -5.27 1.87
CA GLY A 115 15.09 -6.59 2.14
C GLY A 115 15.94 -7.39 3.13
N GLY A 116 15.47 -7.51 4.36
CA GLY A 116 16.00 -8.45 5.35
C GLY A 116 15.54 -9.88 5.04
N ALA A 117 16.47 -10.78 4.78
CA ALA A 117 16.20 -12.20 4.60
C ALA A 117 15.92 -12.87 5.96
N HIS A 118 14.69 -13.29 6.20
CA HIS A 118 14.35 -14.13 7.36
C HIS A 118 14.19 -15.60 6.96
N ALA A 119 14.89 -16.45 7.71
CA ALA A 119 15.01 -17.89 7.50
C ALA A 119 13.69 -18.63 7.83
N HIS A 120 13.31 -19.55 6.95
CA HIS A 120 11.96 -20.12 6.86
C HIS A 120 11.72 -21.28 7.83
N SER A 121 10.57 -21.23 8.51
CA SER A 121 9.89 -22.41 9.08
C SER A 121 9.22 -23.23 7.95
N HIS A 122 9.17 -24.56 8.10
CA HIS A 122 8.74 -25.52 7.07
C HIS A 122 7.20 -25.65 6.87
N HIS A 123 6.40 -24.66 7.23
CA HIS A 123 4.97 -24.66 6.91
C HIS A 123 4.78 -24.11 5.50
N ARG A 124 4.31 -24.93 4.54
CA ARG A 124 3.97 -24.41 3.20
C ARG A 124 2.75 -23.50 3.36
N PRO A 125 2.89 -22.18 3.16
CA PRO A 125 1.77 -21.26 3.37
C PRO A 125 0.65 -21.61 2.40
N LYS A 126 -0.59 -21.61 2.91
CA LYS A 126 -1.80 -21.77 2.10
C LYS A 126 -1.80 -20.71 0.98
N VAL A 127 -2.15 -21.13 -0.23
CA VAL A 127 -2.30 -20.23 -1.38
C VAL A 127 -3.63 -19.49 -1.23
N VAL A 128 -3.56 -18.17 -1.14
CA VAL A 128 -4.73 -17.28 -1.18
C VAL A 128 -4.95 -16.89 -2.64
N ARG A 129 -6.15 -17.12 -3.17
CA ARG A 129 -6.47 -16.78 -4.56
C ARG A 129 -7.04 -15.37 -4.64
N LEU A 130 -6.56 -14.57 -5.58
CA LEU A 130 -6.98 -13.19 -5.79
C LEU A 130 -7.83 -13.07 -7.05
N PHE A 131 -8.92 -12.32 -6.95
CA PHE A 131 -9.72 -11.85 -8.07
C PHE A 131 -9.90 -10.34 -7.92
N CYS A 132 -9.57 -9.58 -8.97
CA CYS A 132 -9.74 -8.13 -8.99
C CYS A 132 -10.64 -7.75 -10.15
N ALA A 133 -11.54 -6.80 -9.93
CA ALA A 133 -12.35 -6.14 -10.94
C ALA A 133 -12.12 -4.63 -10.88
N GLY A 134 -12.14 -3.97 -12.03
CA GLY A 134 -11.99 -2.53 -12.12
C GLY A 134 -12.12 -2.04 -13.56
N ASP A 135 -12.29 -0.72 -13.70
CA ASP A 135 -12.47 -0.01 -14.96
C ASP A 135 -11.61 1.27 -14.92
N ASP A 136 -10.66 1.42 -15.84
CA ASP A 136 -9.74 2.56 -15.84
C ASP A 136 -10.42 3.88 -16.23
N ASP A 137 -11.51 3.84 -17.01
CA ASP A 137 -12.33 5.01 -17.34
C ASP A 137 -13.16 5.51 -16.13
N GLN A 138 -13.32 4.69 -15.08
CA GLN A 138 -14.08 5.02 -13.87
C GLN A 138 -13.21 5.47 -12.69
N SER A 139 -11.90 5.65 -12.88
CA SER A 139 -11.00 6.17 -11.86
C SER A 139 -11.33 7.62 -11.50
N VAL A 140 -11.96 7.85 -10.34
CA VAL A 140 -12.36 9.19 -9.86
C VAL A 140 -11.66 9.62 -8.59
N TYR A 141 -10.94 8.74 -7.90
CA TYR A 141 -10.27 9.08 -6.63
C TYR A 141 -8.82 9.56 -6.78
N GLY A 142 -8.41 9.99 -7.98
CA GLY A 142 -7.06 10.47 -8.26
C GLY A 142 -6.59 11.60 -7.33
N TRP A 143 -7.51 12.46 -6.89
CA TRP A 143 -7.25 13.55 -5.93
C TRP A 143 -6.80 13.08 -4.54
N ARG A 144 -6.94 11.79 -4.21
CA ARG A 144 -6.47 11.18 -2.95
C ARG A 144 -5.02 10.67 -3.01
N GLY A 145 -4.30 10.95 -4.10
CA GLY A 145 -2.97 10.38 -4.34
C GLY A 145 -3.04 8.95 -4.86
N VAL A 146 -4.14 8.59 -5.53
CA VAL A 146 -4.35 7.29 -6.18
C VAL A 146 -3.95 7.44 -7.64
N ASN A 147 -2.90 6.76 -8.09
CA ASN A 147 -2.57 6.70 -9.51
C ASN A 147 -3.16 5.42 -10.15
N ALA A 148 -4.49 5.43 -10.23
CA ALA A 148 -5.34 4.29 -10.54
C ALA A 148 -4.95 3.49 -11.79
N VAL A 149 -4.49 4.21 -12.80
CA VAL A 149 -4.15 3.66 -14.12
C VAL A 149 -2.96 2.71 -14.05
N GLN A 150 -2.02 2.91 -13.11
CA GLN A 150 -0.84 2.05 -12.98
C GLN A 150 -1.13 0.74 -12.24
N ASN A 151 -2.04 0.75 -11.25
CA ASN A 151 -2.43 -0.47 -10.53
C ASN A 151 -2.98 -1.53 -11.50
N ILE A 152 -3.92 -1.12 -12.37
CA ILE A 152 -4.50 -2.01 -13.38
C ILE A 152 -3.46 -2.47 -14.40
N ARG A 153 -2.64 -1.54 -14.91
CA ARG A 153 -1.70 -1.84 -16.01
C ARG A 153 -0.51 -2.71 -15.59
N SER A 154 -0.07 -2.61 -14.34
CA SER A 154 1.07 -3.38 -13.82
C SER A 154 0.66 -4.68 -13.12
N PHE A 155 -0.63 -4.97 -12.98
CA PHE A 155 -1.13 -6.10 -12.19
C PHE A 155 -0.52 -7.45 -12.62
N THR A 156 -0.36 -7.70 -13.92
CA THR A 156 0.22 -8.95 -14.43
C THR A 156 1.72 -9.08 -14.17
N GLN A 157 2.42 -7.97 -13.96
CA GLN A 157 3.83 -7.94 -13.55
C GLN A 157 3.96 -8.28 -12.06
N ASP A 158 3.10 -7.69 -11.24
CA ASP A 158 3.10 -7.90 -9.79
C ASP A 158 2.52 -9.27 -9.37
N MET A 159 1.60 -9.81 -10.16
CA MET A 159 0.98 -11.13 -9.99
C MET A 159 1.24 -12.03 -11.20
N PRO A 160 2.46 -12.58 -11.35
CA PRO A 160 2.80 -13.45 -12.47
C PRO A 160 1.84 -14.66 -12.55
N GLY A 161 1.24 -14.87 -13.71
CA GLY A 161 0.26 -15.94 -13.92
C GLY A 161 -1.19 -15.53 -13.68
N ALA A 162 -1.47 -14.27 -13.36
CA ALA A 162 -2.82 -13.73 -13.40
C ALA A 162 -3.45 -13.88 -14.80
N THR A 163 -4.73 -14.26 -14.83
CA THR A 163 -5.52 -14.28 -16.06
C THR A 163 -6.31 -12.98 -16.15
N VAL A 164 -6.18 -12.25 -17.25
CA VAL A 164 -6.93 -11.02 -17.51
C VAL A 164 -8.12 -11.35 -18.41
N LEU A 165 -9.31 -10.93 -17.99
CA LEU A 165 -10.55 -11.09 -18.74
C LEU A 165 -11.13 -9.70 -19.02
N TYR A 166 -11.34 -9.38 -20.29
CA TYR A 166 -12.04 -8.17 -20.71
C TYR A 166 -13.52 -8.49 -20.89
N LEU A 167 -14.37 -7.61 -20.38
CA LEU A 167 -15.82 -7.73 -20.51
C LEU A 167 -16.28 -6.76 -21.59
N ASP A 168 -16.30 -7.24 -22.83
CA ASP A 168 -16.90 -6.52 -23.95
C ASP A 168 -18.36 -6.95 -24.09
N THR A 169 -19.25 -6.00 -24.38
CA THR A 169 -20.68 -6.27 -24.66
C THR A 169 -20.99 -6.22 -26.14
#